data_AF-A0A5E4IFI1-F1
#
_entry.id   AF-A0A5E4IFI1-F1
#
_cell.length_a   1.000
_cell.length_b   1.000
_cell.length_c   1.000
_cell.angle_alpha   90.00
_cell.angle_beta   90.00
_cell.angle_gamma   90.00
#
_symmetry.space_group_name_H-M   'P 1'
#
loop_
_entity.id
_entity.type
_entity.pdbx_description
1 polymer ?
#
loop_
_entity_poly.entity_id
_entity_poly.type
_entity_poly.pdbx_seq_one_letter_code
_entity_poly.pdbx_strand_id
1 'polypeptide(L)'
;MIDEPRHRGWFIALGPNKRRKDKDQICETFLQELREHFERNLTEAVERYWEVPPLYLKPSSGPYLELLVEARELYVDGHFYSCVAMCGIVGERLIKDMLRASVLIEKYGQNQRPSDAAFDQLEQVGVRRIVDFLNKTGLLSDDAAKAARELGEIRNIYAHASGKNPKKDAINSITFLHTIVEGYRIDLRGLRRMI
;
A
#
# COMPACT_ATOMS: atom_id res chain seq x y z
N MET A 1 -5.05 17.13 41.57
CA MET A 1 -4.07 17.31 40.47
C MET A 1 -4.66 16.63 39.26
N ILE A 2 -5.21 17.41 38.34
CA ILE A 2 -5.75 16.92 37.07
C ILE A 2 -4.62 17.10 36.06
N ASP A 3 -4.14 15.98 35.53
CA ASP A 3 -3.07 15.93 34.54
C ASP A 3 -3.59 16.55 33.23
N GLU A 4 -2.84 17.52 32.70
CA GLU A 4 -3.19 18.24 31.47
C GLU A 4 -3.06 17.33 30.23
N PRO A 5 -3.94 17.45 29.23
CA PRO A 5 -3.83 16.70 27.99
C PRO A 5 -2.63 17.19 27.17
N ARG A 6 -1.52 16.44 27.19
CA ARG A 6 -0.34 16.64 26.34
C ARG A 6 -0.54 16.08 24.93
N HIS A 7 -1.42 16.69 24.14
CA HIS A 7 -1.33 16.63 22.68
C HIS A 7 -1.88 17.93 22.09
N ARG A 8 -1.04 18.98 22.06
CA ARG A 8 -1.26 20.10 21.15
C ARG A 8 -0.86 19.67 19.75
N GLY A 9 -1.68 18.83 19.12
CA GLY A 9 -1.66 18.68 17.67
C GLY A 9 -2.21 19.97 17.08
N TRP A 10 -1.34 20.88 16.67
CA TRP A 10 -1.76 22.11 16.01
C TRP A 10 -2.28 21.73 14.62
N PHE A 11 -3.60 21.68 14.47
CA PHE A 11 -4.22 21.60 13.16
C PHE A 11 -4.21 23.01 12.56
N ILE A 12 -3.13 23.37 11.86
CA ILE A 12 -3.09 24.64 11.11
C ILE A 12 -3.91 24.42 9.84
N ALA A 13 -5.22 24.65 9.95
CA ALA A 13 -6.05 24.86 8.77
C ALA A 13 -5.58 26.17 8.12
N LEU A 14 -4.68 26.06 7.14
CA LEU A 14 -4.39 27.16 6.23
C LEU A 14 -5.66 27.44 5.44
N GLY A 15 -6.52 28.30 5.99
CA GLY A 15 -7.71 28.79 5.33
C GLY A 15 -7.37 29.41 3.97
N PRO A 16 -8.37 29.63 3.10
CA PRO A 16 -8.15 30.07 1.73
C PRO A 16 -7.18 31.25 1.66
N ASN A 17 -6.18 31.09 0.80
CA ASN A 17 -5.00 31.91 0.53
C ASN A 17 -5.31 33.42 0.33
N LYS A 18 -5.80 34.10 1.37
CA LYS A 18 -5.99 35.55 1.35
C LYS A 18 -4.63 36.18 1.56
N ARG A 19 -4.11 36.88 0.53
CA ARG A 19 -2.86 37.64 0.59
C ARG A 19 -2.87 38.56 1.80
N ARG A 20 -2.24 38.15 2.89
CA ARG A 20 -2.07 39.00 4.07
C ARG A 20 -0.83 39.88 3.88
N LYS A 21 -0.83 41.07 4.51
CA LYS A 21 0.26 42.06 4.41
C LYS A 21 1.53 41.63 5.17
N ASP A 22 1.42 40.62 6.01
CA ASP A 22 2.46 39.97 6.82
C ASP A 22 2.93 38.62 6.22
N LYS A 23 2.67 38.40 4.92
CA LYS A 23 2.97 37.13 4.23
C LYS A 23 4.42 36.68 4.43
N ASP A 24 5.38 37.59 4.30
CA ASP A 24 6.81 37.23 4.35
C ASP A 24 7.22 36.80 5.77
N GLN A 25 6.77 37.53 6.80
CA GLN A 25 7.01 37.17 8.20
C GLN A 25 6.34 35.83 8.57
N ILE A 26 5.11 35.58 8.10
CA ILE A 26 4.42 34.30 8.29
C ILE A 26 5.17 33.18 7.58
N CYS A 27 5.61 33.40 6.34
CA CYS A 27 6.38 32.42 5.58
C CYS A 27 7.70 32.08 6.27
N GLU A 28 8.46 33.06 6.74
CA GLU A 28 9.71 32.83 7.47
C GLU A 28 9.49 32.05 8.77
N THR A 29 8.46 32.43 9.54
CA THR A 29 8.09 31.73 10.77
C THR A 29 7.71 30.27 10.49
N PHE A 30 6.88 30.05 9.46
CA PHE A 30 6.47 28.71 9.06
C PHE A 30 7.63 27.87 8.51
N LEU A 31 8.54 28.47 7.74
CA LEU A 31 9.76 27.80 7.27
C LEU A 31 10.64 27.36 8.44
N GLN A 32 10.79 28.19 9.47
CA GLN A 32 11.54 27.84 10.67
C GLN A 32 10.87 26.68 11.42
N GLU A 33 9.55 26.73 11.61
CA GLU A 33 8.78 25.64 12.23
C GLU A 33 8.92 24.32 11.46
N LEU A 34 8.87 24.36 10.13
CA LEU A 34 9.08 23.19 9.28
C LEU A 34 10.50 22.64 9.41
N ARG A 35 11.53 23.49 9.40
CA ARG A 35 12.92 23.05 9.61
C ARG A 35 13.09 22.34 10.94
N GLU A 36 12.58 22.92 12.02
CA GLU A 36 12.63 22.32 13.35
C GLU A 36 11.83 21.02 13.44
N HIS A 37 10.72 20.92 12.70
CA HIS A 37 9.97 19.67 12.58
C HIS A 37 10.79 18.58 11.87
N PHE A 38 11.44 18.90 10.74
CA PHE A 38 12.26 17.96 10.00
C PHE A 38 13.49 17.51 10.79
N GLU A 39 14.23 18.44 11.38
CA GLU A 39 15.44 18.13 12.18
C GLU A 39 15.12 17.21 13.36
N ARG A 40 13.99 17.43 14.04
CA ARG A 40 13.56 16.55 15.14
C ARG A 40 13.24 15.14 14.69
N ASN A 41 12.69 14.98 13.49
CA ASN A 41 12.28 13.67 12.97
C ASN A 41 13.38 12.95 12.18
N LEU A 42 14.47 13.65 11.82
CA LEU A 42 15.50 13.15 10.92
C LEU A 42 16.12 11.84 11.41
N THR A 43 16.54 11.78 12.68
CA THR A 43 17.18 10.58 13.24
C THR A 43 16.25 9.37 13.16
N GLU A 44 14.99 9.51 13.59
CA GLU A 44 14.04 8.40 13.54
C GLU A 44 13.67 8.01 12.10
N ALA A 45 13.59 8.98 11.19
CA ALA A 45 13.32 8.71 9.78
C ALA A 45 14.47 7.89 9.15
N VAL A 46 15.72 8.25 9.46
CA VAL A 46 16.90 7.48 9.04
C VAL A 46 16.85 6.06 9.61
N GLU A 47 16.52 5.88 10.89
CA GLU A 47 16.36 4.56 11.49
C GLU A 47 15.28 3.73 10.77
N ARG A 48 14.11 4.32 10.52
CA ARG A 48 13.00 3.67 9.80
C ARG A 48 13.36 3.32 8.35
N TYR A 49 14.21 4.11 7.71
CA TYR A 49 14.70 3.82 6.36
C TYR A 49 15.53 2.53 6.32
N TRP A 50 16.25 2.20 7.40
CA TRP A 50 16.98 0.94 7.51
C TRP A 50 16.11 -0.25 7.93
N GLU A 51 14.93 0.00 8.51
CA GLU A 51 13.98 -1.06 8.88
C GLU A 51 13.23 -1.63 7.66
N VAL A 52 13.02 -0.85 6.60
CA VAL A 52 12.25 -1.30 5.43
C VAL A 52 13.04 -2.27 4.53
N PRO A 53 12.39 -3.33 4.00
CA PRO A 53 13.07 -4.28 3.12
C PRO A 53 13.64 -3.58 1.87
N PRO A 54 14.78 -4.04 1.34
CA PRO A 54 15.35 -3.53 0.10
C PRO A 54 14.46 -3.91 -1.08
N LEU A 55 14.21 -2.97 -1.99
CA LEU A 55 13.44 -3.22 -3.21
C LEU A 55 14.37 -3.67 -4.33
N TYR A 56 14.26 -4.92 -4.76
CA TYR A 56 14.95 -5.43 -5.95
C TYR A 56 14.00 -5.45 -7.15
N LEU A 57 14.01 -4.38 -7.93
CA LEU A 57 12.97 -4.15 -8.93
C LEU A 57 13.48 -4.36 -10.35
N LYS A 58 12.64 -4.98 -11.18
CA LYS A 58 12.86 -5.04 -12.63
C LYS A 58 12.19 -3.84 -13.30
N PRO A 59 12.72 -3.31 -14.43
CA PRO A 59 12.14 -2.16 -15.13
C PRO A 59 10.66 -2.29 -15.54
N SER A 60 10.11 -3.51 -15.56
CA SER A 60 8.74 -3.82 -15.96
C SER A 60 7.75 -3.94 -14.79
N SER A 61 8.05 -3.37 -13.62
CA SER A 61 7.28 -3.60 -12.37
C SER A 61 5.88 -2.96 -12.33
N GLY A 62 5.50 -2.18 -13.35
CA GLY A 62 4.16 -1.62 -13.49
C GLY A 62 3.82 -0.55 -12.43
N PRO A 63 2.55 -0.11 -12.37
CA PRO A 63 2.12 1.01 -11.52
C PRO A 63 2.18 0.71 -10.01
N TYR A 64 2.22 -0.57 -9.60
CA TYR A 64 2.28 -0.93 -8.17
C TYR A 64 3.62 -0.60 -7.52
N LEU A 65 4.66 -0.39 -8.33
CA LEU A 65 5.95 0.04 -7.82
C LEU A 65 5.85 1.43 -7.17
N GLU A 66 5.27 2.39 -7.87
CA GLU A 66 5.12 3.77 -7.36
C GLU A 66 4.34 3.75 -6.04
N LEU A 67 3.29 2.93 -5.96
CA LEU A 67 2.48 2.78 -4.76
C LEU A 67 3.22 2.07 -3.61
N LEU A 68 4.13 1.14 -3.90
CA LEU A 68 4.99 0.52 -2.90
C LEU A 68 6.05 1.51 -2.37
N VAL A 69 6.60 2.35 -3.25
CA VAL A 69 7.50 3.44 -2.85
C VAL A 69 6.77 4.42 -1.95
N GLU A 70 5.57 4.86 -2.35
CA GLU A 70 4.73 5.77 -1.54
C GLU A 70 4.39 5.17 -0.17
N ALA A 71 4.05 3.87 -0.09
CA ALA A 71 3.84 3.20 1.19
C ALA A 71 5.09 3.19 2.08
N ARG A 72 6.28 3.03 1.50
CA ARG A 72 7.55 3.09 2.25
C ARG A 72 7.85 4.51 2.74
N GLU A 73 7.59 5.53 1.92
CA GLU A 73 7.74 6.93 2.32
C GLU A 73 6.83 7.26 3.49
N LEU A 74 5.56 6.84 3.44
CA LEU A 74 4.62 6.98 4.57
C LEU A 74 5.16 6.34 5.86
N TYR A 75 5.83 5.18 5.78
CA TYR A 75 6.46 4.56 6.94
C TYR A 75 7.64 5.37 7.47
N VAL A 76 8.54 5.77 6.56
CA VAL A 76 9.74 6.58 6.89
C VAL A 76 9.34 7.90 7.54
N ASP A 77 8.25 8.51 7.08
CA ASP A 77 7.71 9.76 7.63
C ASP A 77 6.91 9.58 8.94
N GLY A 78 6.71 8.35 9.39
CA GLY A 78 5.98 8.05 10.63
C GLY A 78 4.45 8.05 10.47
N HIS A 79 3.93 8.09 9.24
CA HIS A 79 2.52 7.99 8.90
C HIS A 79 2.05 6.52 8.86
N PHE A 80 2.25 5.80 9.95
CA PHE A 80 2.05 4.35 10.04
C PHE A 80 0.63 3.88 9.68
N TYR A 81 -0.39 4.61 10.10
CA TYR A 81 -1.78 4.25 9.81
C TYR A 81 -2.08 4.34 8.31
N SER A 82 -1.63 5.44 7.69
CA SER A 82 -1.73 5.65 6.25
C SER A 82 -0.92 4.61 5.48
N CYS A 83 0.27 4.25 5.97
CA CYS A 83 1.08 3.18 5.42
C CYS A 83 0.33 1.84 5.40
N VAL A 84 -0.29 1.44 6.52
CA VAL A 84 -1.10 0.21 6.59
C VAL A 84 -2.27 0.25 5.60
N ALA A 85 -3.00 1.38 5.55
CA ALA A 85 -4.13 1.55 4.64
C ALA A 85 -3.69 1.45 3.17
N MET A 86 -2.61 2.13 2.82
CA MET A 86 -2.02 2.11 1.48
C MET A 86 -1.60 0.69 1.09
N CYS A 87 -0.85 0.00 1.96
CA CYS A 87 -0.44 -1.37 1.70
C CYS A 87 -1.64 -2.29 1.45
N GLY A 88 -2.68 -2.19 2.27
CA GLY A 88 -3.89 -2.99 2.13
C GLY A 88 -4.65 -2.74 0.81
N ILE A 89 -4.80 -1.47 0.41
CA ILE A 89 -5.47 -1.10 -0.86
C ILE A 89 -4.66 -1.63 -2.06
N VAL A 90 -3.34 -1.41 -2.06
CA VAL A 90 -2.45 -1.86 -3.14
C VAL A 90 -2.42 -3.38 -3.23
N GLY A 91 -2.30 -4.07 -2.09
CA GLY A 91 -2.29 -5.52 -2.02
C GLY A 91 -3.59 -6.14 -2.54
N GLU A 92 -4.75 -5.60 -2.14
CA GLU A 92 -6.05 -6.06 -2.66
C GLU A 92 -6.13 -5.85 -4.18
N ARG A 93 -5.74 -4.67 -4.66
CA ARG A 93 -5.81 -4.35 -6.09
C ARG A 93 -4.90 -5.25 -6.92
N LEU A 94 -3.68 -5.51 -6.46
CA LEU A 94 -2.73 -6.39 -7.13
C LEU A 94 -3.28 -7.81 -7.27
N ILE A 95 -3.89 -8.37 -6.21
CA ILE A 95 -4.52 -9.70 -6.26
C ILE A 95 -5.66 -9.75 -7.28
N LYS A 96 -6.52 -8.72 -7.30
CA LYS A 96 -7.63 -8.65 -8.28
C LYS A 96 -7.13 -8.49 -9.71
N ASP A 97 -6.09 -7.71 -9.92
CA ASP A 97 -5.51 -7.51 -11.24
C ASP A 97 -4.72 -8.75 -11.72
N MET A 98 -4.12 -9.52 -10.81
CA MET A 98 -3.57 -10.86 -11.11
C MET A 98 -4.66 -11.79 -11.65
N LEU A 99 -5.82 -11.83 -11.00
CA LEU A 99 -6.96 -12.62 -11.48
C LEU A 99 -7.39 -12.14 -12.88
N ARG A 100 -7.57 -10.82 -13.07
CA ARG A 100 -7.95 -10.24 -14.36
C ARG A 100 -6.97 -10.59 -15.49
N ALA A 101 -5.68 -10.60 -15.18
CA ALA A 101 -4.64 -10.90 -16.17
C ALA A 101 -4.56 -12.40 -16.52
N SER A 102 -5.04 -13.28 -15.63
CA SER A 102 -4.83 -14.74 -15.75
C SER A 102 -6.07 -15.52 -16.17
N VAL A 103 -7.28 -14.95 -16.02
CA VAL A 103 -8.53 -15.63 -16.35
C VAL A 103 -8.85 -15.50 -17.85
N LEU A 104 -9.05 -16.64 -18.49
CA LEU A 104 -9.59 -16.78 -19.85
C LEU A 104 -10.83 -17.68 -19.79
N ILE A 105 -11.82 -17.39 -20.62
CA ILE A 105 -13.01 -18.21 -20.80
C ILE A 105 -12.93 -18.86 -22.18
N GLU A 106 -13.00 -20.18 -22.21
CA GLU A 106 -13.13 -20.90 -23.47
C GLU A 106 -14.57 -20.76 -23.99
N LYS A 107 -14.70 -20.21 -25.20
CA LYS A 107 -15.97 -20.06 -25.90
C LYS A 107 -15.78 -20.50 -27.36
N TYR A 108 -16.49 -21.55 -27.76
CA TYR A 108 -16.38 -22.15 -29.09
C TYR A 108 -14.94 -22.54 -29.49
N GLY A 109 -14.19 -23.14 -28.56
CA GLY A 109 -12.80 -23.54 -28.79
C GLY A 109 -11.80 -22.38 -28.86
N GLN A 110 -12.23 -21.15 -28.53
CA GLN A 110 -11.37 -19.97 -28.45
C GLN A 110 -11.26 -19.45 -27.03
N ASN A 111 -10.04 -19.14 -26.61
CA ASN A 111 -9.80 -18.46 -25.34
C ASN A 111 -10.10 -16.96 -25.50
N GLN A 112 -11.09 -16.49 -24.76
CA GLN A 112 -11.49 -15.09 -24.75
C GLN A 112 -11.30 -14.50 -23.35
N ARG A 113 -10.75 -13.29 -23.30
CA ARG A 113 -10.70 -12.53 -22.05
C ARG A 113 -12.10 -12.00 -21.73
N PRO A 114 -12.61 -12.15 -20.49
CA PRO A 114 -13.83 -11.48 -20.07
C PRO A 114 -13.75 -9.97 -20.27
N SER A 115 -14.88 -9.32 -20.56
CA SER A 115 -14.94 -7.86 -20.62
C SER A 115 -14.69 -7.23 -19.24
N ASP A 116 -14.28 -5.97 -19.21
CA ASP A 116 -14.06 -5.25 -17.94
C ASP A 116 -15.35 -5.21 -17.10
N ALA A 117 -16.51 -5.00 -17.72
CA ALA A 117 -17.81 -5.05 -17.04
C ALA A 117 -18.11 -6.42 -16.40
N ALA A 118 -17.62 -7.52 -16.97
CA ALA A 118 -17.74 -8.85 -16.36
C ALA A 118 -16.79 -9.00 -15.16
N PHE A 119 -15.57 -8.47 -15.27
CA PHE A 119 -14.63 -8.45 -14.14
C PHE A 119 -15.08 -7.54 -13.01
N ASP A 120 -15.81 -6.47 -13.28
CA ASP A 120 -16.35 -5.58 -12.26
C ASP A 120 -17.38 -6.29 -11.37
N GLN A 121 -18.02 -7.36 -11.85
CA GLN A 121 -18.83 -8.23 -11.00
C GLN A 121 -17.99 -9.00 -9.97
N LEU A 122 -16.71 -9.26 -10.26
CA LEU A 122 -15.78 -9.91 -9.34
C LEU A 122 -15.19 -8.94 -8.30
N GLU A 123 -15.36 -7.62 -8.46
CA GLU A 123 -14.94 -6.66 -7.43
C GLU A 123 -15.65 -6.87 -6.09
N GLN A 124 -16.89 -7.40 -6.13
CA GLN A 124 -17.69 -7.74 -4.95
C GLN A 124 -17.23 -9.04 -4.27
N VAL A 125 -16.43 -9.86 -4.96
CA VAL A 125 -15.89 -11.09 -4.38
C VAL A 125 -14.79 -10.71 -3.39
N GLY A 126 -14.96 -11.11 -2.14
CA GLY A 126 -13.97 -10.87 -1.10
C GLY A 126 -12.59 -11.40 -1.49
N VAL A 127 -11.57 -10.56 -1.35
CA VAL A 127 -10.19 -10.83 -1.79
C VAL A 127 -9.63 -12.17 -1.30
N ARG A 128 -10.01 -12.60 -0.09
CA ARG A 128 -9.60 -13.89 0.47
C ARG A 128 -9.92 -15.08 -0.44
N ARG A 129 -11.11 -15.09 -1.06
CA ARG A 129 -11.50 -16.16 -1.98
C ARG A 129 -10.68 -16.12 -3.28
N ILE A 130 -10.34 -14.91 -3.73
CA ILE A 130 -9.48 -14.72 -4.91
C ILE A 130 -8.05 -15.21 -4.61
N VAL A 131 -7.50 -14.87 -3.45
CA VAL A 131 -6.19 -15.37 -2.98
C VAL A 131 -6.18 -16.90 -2.96
N ASP A 132 -7.19 -17.53 -2.36
CA ASP A 132 -7.26 -18.98 -2.27
C ASP A 132 -7.41 -19.63 -3.65
N PHE A 133 -8.18 -19.04 -4.56
CA PHE A 133 -8.28 -19.49 -5.94
C PHE A 133 -6.93 -19.41 -6.66
N LEU A 134 -6.28 -18.23 -6.65
CA LEU A 134 -5.00 -18.02 -7.33
C LEU A 134 -3.91 -18.96 -6.79
N ASN A 135 -3.88 -19.17 -5.47
CA ASN A 135 -2.96 -20.11 -4.84
C ASN A 135 -3.21 -21.56 -5.29
N LYS A 136 -4.47 -22.03 -5.29
CA LYS A 136 -4.79 -23.38 -5.78
C LYS A 136 -4.51 -23.59 -7.26
N THR A 137 -4.56 -22.53 -8.07
CA THR A 137 -4.19 -22.59 -9.50
C THR A 137 -2.67 -22.48 -9.76
N GLY A 138 -1.86 -22.26 -8.72
CA GLY A 138 -0.42 -22.07 -8.85
C GLY A 138 0.00 -20.70 -9.41
N LEU A 139 -0.94 -19.78 -9.58
CA LEU A 139 -0.67 -18.40 -10.02
C LEU A 139 -0.10 -17.52 -8.90
N LEU A 140 -0.30 -17.93 -7.65
CA LEU A 140 0.21 -17.26 -6.46
C LEU A 140 0.92 -18.28 -5.57
N SER A 141 2.18 -18.03 -5.20
CA SER A 141 2.94 -18.90 -4.31
C SER A 141 2.31 -18.97 -2.91
N ASP A 142 2.63 -20.01 -2.14
CA ASP A 142 2.12 -20.17 -0.77
C ASP A 142 2.51 -18.99 0.14
N ASP A 143 3.75 -18.50 -0.01
CA ASP A 143 4.25 -17.34 0.74
C ASP A 143 3.49 -16.05 0.38
N ALA A 144 3.26 -15.81 -0.91
CA ALA A 144 2.52 -14.64 -1.37
C ALA A 144 1.03 -14.72 -0.99
N ALA A 145 0.45 -15.92 -1.02
CA ALA A 145 -0.92 -16.15 -0.56
C ALA A 145 -1.06 -15.91 0.95
N LYS A 146 -0.10 -16.40 1.75
CA LYS A 146 -0.05 -16.13 3.19
C LYS A 146 0.08 -14.64 3.46
N ALA A 147 1.02 -13.96 2.80
CA ALA A 147 1.21 -12.51 2.93
C ALA A 147 -0.05 -11.72 2.57
N ALA A 148 -0.75 -12.09 1.49
CA ALA A 148 -2.00 -11.44 1.10
C ALA A 148 -3.13 -11.60 2.14
N ARG A 149 -3.23 -12.76 2.79
CA ARG A 149 -4.21 -12.98 3.88
C ARG A 149 -3.85 -12.14 5.10
N GLU A 150 -2.60 -12.19 5.56
CA GLU A 150 -2.14 -11.46 6.74
C GLU A 150 -2.27 -9.93 6.54
N LEU A 151 -1.94 -9.42 5.34
CA LEU A 151 -2.15 -8.02 4.99
C LEU A 151 -3.64 -7.63 5.01
N GLY A 152 -4.52 -8.49 4.50
CA GLY A 152 -5.97 -8.28 4.54
C GLY A 152 -6.51 -8.22 5.98
N GLU A 153 -6.00 -9.07 6.87
CA GLU A 153 -6.35 -9.08 8.29
C GLU A 153 -5.93 -7.78 9.00
N ILE A 154 -4.68 -7.35 8.81
CA ILE A 154 -4.18 -6.08 9.36
C ILE A 154 -5.03 -4.92 8.83
N ARG A 155 -5.25 -4.83 7.51
CA ARG A 155 -6.08 -3.77 6.92
C ARG A 155 -7.47 -3.75 7.54
N ASN A 156 -8.09 -4.90 7.80
CA ASN A 156 -9.42 -4.95 8.39
C ASN A 156 -9.44 -4.41 9.83
N ILE A 157 -8.40 -4.70 10.64
CA ILE A 157 -8.24 -4.15 11.99
C ILE A 157 -8.18 -2.61 11.95
N TYR A 158 -7.43 -2.05 11.00
CA TYR A 158 -7.27 -0.61 10.85
C TYR A 158 -8.51 0.04 10.22
N ALA A 159 -9.23 -0.62 9.31
CA ALA A 159 -10.51 -0.13 8.81
C ALA A 159 -11.56 0.07 9.94
N HIS A 160 -11.44 -0.67 11.04
CA HIS A 160 -12.29 -0.54 12.23
C HIS A 160 -11.66 0.26 13.37
N ALA A 161 -10.65 1.10 13.09
CA ALA A 161 -9.97 1.93 14.09
C ALA A 161 -9.46 1.16 15.33
N SER A 162 -9.15 -0.13 15.16
CA SER A 162 -8.79 -1.04 16.25
C SER A 162 -7.30 -1.43 16.26
N GLY A 163 -6.48 -0.76 15.44
CA GLY A 163 -5.04 -0.98 15.36
C GLY A 163 -4.34 -0.57 16.66
N LYS A 164 -3.59 -1.51 17.26
CA LYS A 164 -2.93 -1.29 18.57
C LYS A 164 -1.45 -0.96 18.47
N ASN A 165 -0.77 -1.36 17.40
CA ASN A 165 0.66 -1.14 17.23
C ASN A 165 0.98 -0.65 15.80
N PRO A 166 0.69 0.62 15.49
CA PRO A 166 0.76 1.15 14.13
C PRO A 166 2.14 1.02 13.50
N LYS A 167 3.24 1.30 14.22
CA LYS A 167 4.59 1.13 13.68
C LYS A 167 4.86 -0.33 13.28
N LYS A 168 4.60 -1.28 14.18
CA LYS A 168 4.84 -2.71 13.92
C LYS A 168 3.96 -3.23 12.78
N ASP A 169 2.68 -2.84 12.77
CA ASP A 169 1.74 -3.28 11.76
C ASP A 169 2.06 -2.70 10.39
N ALA A 170 2.59 -1.47 10.34
CA ALA A 170 3.03 -0.83 9.09
C ALA A 170 4.25 -1.53 8.48
N ILE A 171 5.29 -1.85 9.26
CA ILE A 171 6.46 -2.58 8.73
C ILE A 171 6.10 -4.00 8.28
N ASN A 172 5.22 -4.68 9.01
CA ASN A 172 4.67 -5.97 8.59
C ASN A 172 3.90 -5.84 7.28
N SER A 173 3.07 -4.80 7.15
CA SER A 173 2.28 -4.54 5.94
C SER A 173 3.15 -4.28 4.72
N ILE A 174 4.24 -3.50 4.86
CA ILE A 174 5.23 -3.30 3.79
C ILE A 174 5.88 -4.63 3.40
N THR A 175 6.26 -5.44 4.40
CA THR A 175 6.88 -6.74 4.18
C THR A 175 5.95 -7.68 3.42
N PHE A 176 4.67 -7.74 3.80
CA PHE A 176 3.68 -8.53 3.09
C PHE A 176 3.44 -8.03 1.67
N LEU A 177 3.31 -6.72 1.48
CA LEU A 177 3.15 -6.15 0.15
C LEU A 177 4.34 -6.48 -0.75
N HIS A 178 5.57 -6.39 -0.22
CA HIS A 178 6.78 -6.79 -0.93
C HIS A 178 6.72 -8.26 -1.37
N THR A 179 6.40 -9.18 -0.47
CA THR A 179 6.25 -10.60 -0.77
C THR A 179 5.20 -10.86 -1.86
N ILE A 180 4.08 -10.14 -1.83
CA ILE A 180 3.03 -10.25 -2.85
C ILE A 180 3.54 -9.76 -4.21
N VAL A 181 4.24 -8.62 -4.25
CA VAL A 181 4.82 -8.05 -5.48
C VAL A 181 5.91 -8.98 -6.05
N GLU A 182 6.76 -9.58 -5.23
CA GLU A 182 7.76 -10.55 -5.69
C GLU A 182 7.13 -11.87 -6.17
N GLY A 183 6.04 -12.27 -5.53
CA GLY A 183 5.20 -13.41 -5.94
C GLY A 183 4.42 -13.14 -7.23
N TYR A 184 4.24 -11.88 -7.62
CA TYR A 184 3.64 -11.47 -8.89
C TYR A 184 4.60 -11.76 -10.05
N ARG A 185 4.69 -13.03 -10.44
CA ARG A 185 5.38 -13.49 -11.64
C ARG A 185 4.36 -13.81 -12.71
N ILE A 186 3.89 -12.80 -13.44
CA ILE A 186 3.25 -13.10 -14.72
C ILE A 186 4.39 -13.37 -15.73
N ASP A 187 4.83 -14.62 -15.82
CA ASP A 187 5.59 -15.06 -16.98
C ASP A 187 4.63 -15.26 -18.16
N LEU A 188 4.28 -14.15 -18.82
CA LEU A 188 3.48 -14.16 -20.06
C LEU A 188 4.15 -14.95 -21.20
N ARG A 189 5.39 -15.43 -21.04
CA ARG A 189 6.04 -16.30 -22.03
C ARG A 189 5.57 -17.75 -21.94
N GLY A 190 5.03 -18.20 -20.80
CA GLY A 190 4.47 -19.53 -20.62
C GLY A 190 3.16 -19.74 -21.39
N LEU A 191 2.31 -18.70 -21.46
CA LEU A 191 1.04 -18.75 -22.19
C LEU A 191 1.19 -18.79 -23.73
N ARG A 192 2.35 -18.41 -24.28
CA ARG A 192 2.64 -18.54 -25.71
C ARG A 192 3.13 -19.92 -26.13
N ARG A 193 3.34 -20.87 -25.20
CA ARG A 193 3.77 -22.25 -25.52
C ARG A 193 2.64 -23.28 -25.40
N MET A 194 1.43 -22.86 -25.06
CA MET A 194 0.25 -23.71 -24.95
C MET A 194 -0.89 -23.30 -25.90
N ILE A 195 -0.61 -22.44 -26.88
CA ILE A 195 -1.49 -22.12 -28.00
C ILE A 195 -0.76 -22.49 -29.29
#